data_AF-A0A0Q4BGQ8-F1
#
_entry.id   AF-A0A0Q4BGQ8-F1
#
_cell.length_a   1.000
_cell.length_b   1.000
_cell.length_c   1.000
_cell.angle_alpha   90.00
_cell.angle_beta   90.00
_cell.angle_gamma   90.00
#
_symmetry.space_group_name_H-M   'P 1'
#
loop_
_entity.id
_entity.type
_entity.pdbx_description
1 polymer ?
#
loop_
_entity_poly.entity_id
_entity_poly.type
_entity_poly.pdbx_seq_one_letter_code
_entity_poly.pdbx_strand_id
1 'polypeptide(L)'
;MDDKELRSIAEKYAEQVAKMASEAGQVLDRTMAAMDASARQAYEEITRGSRPHTEEMKKLAKDIVGEIKNDIPRMRSELKELESKARQKLRNLQGK
;
A
#
# COMPACT_ATOMS: atom_id res chain seq x y z
N MET A 1 -28.20 -1.56 26.37
CA MET A 1 -26.74 -1.58 26.14
C MET A 1 -26.18 -0.31 26.74
N ASP A 2 -25.21 -0.44 27.63
CA ASP A 2 -24.56 0.66 28.34
C ASP A 2 -23.56 1.38 27.40
N ASP A 3 -23.47 2.71 27.48
CA ASP A 3 -22.51 3.53 26.71
C ASP A 3 -21.06 3.06 26.87
N LYS A 4 -20.66 2.53 28.04
CA LYS A 4 -19.35 1.91 28.26
C LYS A 4 -19.15 0.64 27.43
N GLU A 5 -20.20 -0.15 27.27
CA GLU A 5 -20.19 -1.40 26.53
C GLU A 5 -20.04 -1.13 25.02
N LEU A 6 -20.75 -0.11 24.52
CA LEU A 6 -20.60 0.38 23.15
C LEU A 6 -19.20 0.98 22.89
N ARG A 7 -18.64 1.71 23.87
CA ARG A 7 -17.29 2.27 23.78
C ARG A 7 -16.22 1.17 23.71
N SER A 8 -16.35 0.14 24.55
CA SER A 8 -15.45 -1.03 24.56
C SER A 8 -15.48 -1.79 23.23
N ILE A 9 -16.68 -1.98 22.66
CA ILE A 9 -16.83 -2.64 21.35
C ILE A 9 -16.21 -1.78 20.23
N ALA A 10 -16.43 -0.46 20.26
CA ALA A 10 -15.87 0.46 19.28
C ALA A 10 -14.33 0.50 19.32
N GLU A 11 -13.73 0.46 20.50
CA GLU A 11 -12.27 0.40 20.66
C GLU A 11 -11.69 -0.89 20.10
N LYS A 12 -12.29 -2.05 20.42
CA LYS A 12 -11.87 -3.34 19.86
C LYS A 12 -11.97 -3.38 18.33
N TYR A 13 -13.03 -2.78 17.77
CA TYR A 13 -13.18 -2.66 16.32
C TYR A 13 -12.11 -1.76 15.70
N ALA A 14 -11.84 -0.60 16.28
CA ALA A 14 -10.82 0.31 15.77
C ALA A 14 -9.41 -0.31 15.84
N GLU A 15 -9.12 -1.09 16.88
CA GLU A 15 -7.86 -1.81 17.03
C GLU A 15 -7.72 -2.95 15.99
N GLN A 16 -8.81 -3.69 15.72
CA GLN A 16 -8.84 -4.69 14.65
C GLN A 16 -8.62 -4.05 13.26
N VAL A 17 -9.29 -2.93 12.98
CA VAL A 17 -9.12 -2.20 11.72
C VAL A 17 -7.69 -1.69 11.55
N ALA A 18 -7.09 -1.15 12.61
CA ALA A 18 -5.69 -0.70 12.58
C ALA A 18 -4.72 -1.85 12.31
N LYS A 19 -4.96 -3.02 12.92
CA LYS A 19 -4.15 -4.23 12.68
C LYS A 19 -4.28 -4.72 11.24
N MET A 20 -5.51 -4.81 10.72
CA MET A 20 -5.77 -5.21 9.33
C MET A 20 -5.12 -4.24 8.33
N ALA A 21 -5.19 -2.93 8.58
CA ALA A 21 -4.56 -1.92 7.72
C ALA A 21 -3.02 -2.06 7.72
N SER A 22 -2.42 -2.34 8.88
CA SER A 22 -0.98 -2.59 8.98
C SER A 22 -0.54 -3.85 8.23
N GLU A 23 -1.30 -4.94 8.36
CA GLU A 23 -1.02 -6.20 7.66
C GLU A 23 -1.16 -6.04 6.14
N ALA A 24 -2.21 -5.36 5.68
CA ALA A 24 -2.39 -5.03 4.27
C ALA A 24 -1.24 -4.17 3.72
N GLY A 25 -0.78 -3.18 4.49
CA GLY A 25 0.37 -2.35 4.14
C GLY A 25 1.65 -3.18 3.95
N GLN A 26 1.93 -4.14 4.84
CA GLN A 26 3.09 -5.02 4.72
C GLN A 26 3.01 -5.96 3.51
N VAL A 27 1.82 -6.47 3.19
CA VAL A 27 1.61 -7.30 2.00
C VAL A 27 1.81 -6.48 0.72
N LEU A 28 1.33 -5.24 0.68
CA LEU A 28 1.57 -4.31 -0.42
C LEU A 28 3.07 -4.02 -0.58
N ASP A 29 3.79 -3.69 0.51
CA ASP A 29 5.23 -3.43 0.48
C ASP A 29 6.02 -4.64 -0.08
N ARG A 30 5.63 -5.87 0.28
CA ARG A 30 6.25 -7.10 -0.27
C ARG A 30 5.93 -7.31 -1.75
N THR A 31 4.69 -7.06 -2.13
CA THR A 31 4.22 -7.22 -3.51
C THR A 31 4.95 -6.23 -4.43
N MET A 32 5.09 -4.99 -3.98
CA MET A 32 5.89 -3.98 -4.64
C MET A 32 7.34 -4.40 -4.85
N ALA A 33 7.99 -4.91 -3.80
CA ALA A 33 9.39 -5.32 -3.90
C ALA A 33 9.57 -6.46 -4.92
N ALA A 34 8.63 -7.42 -4.94
CA ALA A 34 8.62 -8.50 -5.93
C ALA A 34 8.37 -7.98 -7.35
N MET A 35 7.47 -7.01 -7.51
CA MET A 35 7.18 -6.37 -8.80
C MET A 35 8.36 -5.54 -9.32
N ASP A 36 9.04 -4.75 -8.48
CA ASP A 36 10.24 -3.99 -8.89
C ASP A 36 11.35 -4.94 -9.32
N ALA A 37 11.57 -6.03 -8.59
CA ALA A 37 12.54 -7.06 -8.95
C ALA A 37 12.18 -7.72 -10.29
N SER A 38 10.92 -8.10 -10.49
CA SER A 38 10.44 -8.72 -11.73
C SER A 38 10.52 -7.77 -12.92
N ALA A 39 10.17 -6.49 -12.73
CA ALA A 39 10.25 -5.47 -13.78
C ALA A 39 11.72 -5.19 -14.18
N ARG A 40 12.64 -5.14 -13.22
CA ARG A 40 14.08 -5.04 -13.50
C ARG A 40 14.58 -6.25 -14.28
N GLN A 41 14.19 -7.46 -13.86
CA GLN A 41 14.57 -8.69 -14.56
C GLN A 41 14.03 -8.72 -16.00
N ALA A 42 12.75 -8.39 -16.20
CA ALA A 42 12.15 -8.30 -17.53
C ALA A 42 12.86 -7.24 -18.39
N TYR A 43 13.21 -6.08 -17.82
CA TYR A 43 13.98 -5.06 -18.52
C TYR A 43 15.37 -5.56 -18.92
N GLU A 44 16.08 -6.26 -18.04
CA GLU A 44 17.40 -6.83 -18.34
C GLU A 44 17.32 -7.93 -19.41
N GLU A 45 16.33 -8.82 -19.34
CA GLU A 45 16.08 -9.87 -20.34
C GLU A 45 15.74 -9.29 -21.71
N ILE A 46 14.84 -8.29 -21.76
CA ILE A 46 14.53 -7.54 -22.98
C ILE A 46 15.79 -6.88 -23.53
N THR A 47 16.55 -6.17 -22.69
CA THR A 47 17.78 -5.48 -23.11
C THR A 47 18.85 -6.45 -23.64
N ARG A 48 18.93 -7.67 -23.09
CA ARG A 48 19.80 -8.75 -23.58
C ARG A 48 19.33 -9.33 -24.91
N GLY A 49 18.01 -9.46 -25.11
CA GLY A 49 17.40 -10.02 -26.32
C GLY A 49 17.21 -9.04 -27.48
N SER A 50 17.11 -7.73 -27.22
CA SER A 50 16.63 -6.73 -28.18
C SER A 50 17.73 -5.85 -28.80
N ARG A 51 18.93 -6.40 -29.02
CA ARG A 51 20.06 -5.65 -29.63
C ARG A 51 19.74 -4.93 -30.97
N PRO A 52 18.63 -5.18 -31.72
CA PRO A 52 18.26 -4.33 -32.86
C PRO A 52 16.86 -3.65 -32.84
N HIS A 53 15.99 -3.82 -31.85
CA HIS A 53 14.61 -3.26 -31.91
C HIS A 53 14.21 -2.56 -30.60
N THR A 54 14.51 -1.27 -30.47
CA THR A 54 14.42 -0.55 -29.19
C THR A 54 13.85 0.87 -29.33
N GLU A 55 12.54 1.04 -29.10
CA GLU A 55 11.99 2.26 -28.48
C GLU A 55 10.59 2.00 -27.88
N GLU A 56 9.70 1.31 -28.58
CA GLU A 56 8.33 1.04 -28.08
C GLU A 56 8.32 0.13 -26.84
N MET A 57 9.17 -0.89 -26.78
CA MET A 57 9.31 -1.76 -25.61
C MET A 57 9.87 -1.01 -24.38
N LYS A 58 10.80 -0.07 -24.60
CA LYS A 58 11.32 0.78 -23.51
C LYS A 58 10.22 1.71 -22.99
N LYS A 59 9.41 2.27 -23.90
CA LYS A 59 8.30 3.15 -23.55
C LYS A 59 7.24 2.41 -22.72
N LEU A 60 6.82 1.22 -23.16
CA LEU A 60 5.83 0.41 -22.44
C LEU A 60 6.29 0.05 -21.02
N ALA A 61 7.55 -0.38 -20.86
CA ALA A 61 8.11 -0.68 -19.54
C ALA A 61 8.16 0.56 -18.63
N LYS A 62 8.47 1.73 -19.22
CA LYS A 62 8.54 3.00 -18.48
C LYS A 62 7.17 3.51 -18.06
N ASP A 63 6.16 3.32 -18.91
CA ASP A 63 4.76 3.69 -18.63
C ASP A 63 4.19 2.84 -17.49
N ILE A 64 4.40 1.51 -17.52
CA ILE A 64 3.99 0.60 -16.44
C ILE A 64 4.66 0.98 -15.11
N VAL A 65 5.96 1.24 -15.12
CA VAL A 65 6.69 1.68 -13.91
C VAL A 65 6.18 3.05 -13.44
N GLY A 66 5.83 3.95 -14.36
CA GLY A 66 5.29 5.28 -14.06
C GLY A 66 3.94 5.23 -13.36
N GLU A 67 3.00 4.42 -13.86
CA GLU A 67 1.68 4.24 -13.24
C GLU A 67 1.79 3.62 -11.84
N ILE A 68 2.58 2.55 -11.72
CA ILE A 68 2.85 1.89 -10.43
C ILE A 68 3.48 2.86 -9.44
N LYS A 69 4.45 3.67 -9.88
CA LYS A 69 5.14 4.65 -9.03
C LYS A 69 4.23 5.79 -8.55
N ASN A 70 3.11 6.05 -9.21
CA ASN A 70 2.14 7.08 -8.81
C ASN A 70 1.03 6.53 -7.92
N ASP A 71 0.52 5.33 -8.20
CA ASP A 71 -0.62 4.76 -7.48
C ASP A 71 -0.23 4.29 -6.08
N ILE A 72 0.99 3.79 -5.93
CA ILE A 72 1.47 3.27 -4.65
C ILE A 72 1.64 4.36 -3.58
N PRO A 73 2.31 5.49 -3.85
CA PRO A 73 2.39 6.58 -2.88
C PRO A 73 1.01 7.09 -2.47
N ARG A 74 0.06 7.10 -3.43
CA ARG A 74 -1.33 7.50 -3.19
C ARG A 74 -2.03 6.52 -2.24
N MET A 75 -2.00 5.22 -2.54
CA MET A 75 -2.56 4.18 -1.67
C MET A 75 -1.91 4.17 -0.28
N ARG A 76 -0.59 4.37 -0.20
CA ARG A 76 0.14 4.47 1.07
C ARG A 76 -0.28 5.68 1.89
N SER A 77 -0.53 6.82 1.23
CA SER A 77 -1.04 8.02 1.87
C SER A 77 -2.46 7.81 2.43
N GLU A 78 -3.34 7.21 1.64
CA GLU A 78 -4.72 6.89 2.06
C GLU A 78 -4.74 5.93 3.25
N LEU A 79 -3.92 4.87 3.24
CA LEU A 79 -3.79 3.93 4.35
C LEU A 79 -3.25 4.59 5.63
N LYS A 80 -2.24 5.48 5.52
CA LYS A 80 -1.74 6.26 6.67
C LYS A 80 -2.78 7.21 7.23
N GLU A 81 -3.57 7.84 6.36
CA GLU A 81 -4.63 8.74 6.78
C GLU A 81 -5.74 7.98 7.53
N LEU A 82 -6.06 6.78 7.06
CA LEU A 82 -7.03 5.88 7.69
C LEU A 82 -6.52 5.37 9.05
N GLU A 83 -5.24 5.00 9.15
CA GLU A 83 -4.59 4.65 10.41
C GLU A 83 -4.61 5.82 11.40
N SER A 84 -4.29 7.04 10.94
CA SER A 84 -4.29 8.24 11.77
C SER A 84 -5.69 8.57 12.30
N LYS A 85 -6.71 8.49 11.45
CA LYS A 85 -8.12 8.67 11.83
C LYS A 85 -8.57 7.63 12.86
N ALA A 86 -8.19 6.36 12.67
CA ALA A 86 -8.50 5.29 13.63
C ALA A 86 -7.82 5.54 14.99
N ARG A 87 -6.53 5.89 15.00
CA ARG A 87 -5.78 6.22 16.23
C ARG A 87 -6.33 7.46 16.93
N GLN A 88 -6.77 8.48 16.19
CA GLN A 88 -7.37 9.67 16.77
C GLN A 88 -8.74 9.38 17.39
N LYS A 89 -9.57 8.55 16.75
CA LYS A 89 -10.82 8.06 17.34
C LYS A 89 -10.56 7.30 18.63
N LEU A 90 -9.58 6.41 18.66
CA LEU A 90 -9.18 5.69 19.88
C LEU A 90 -8.74 6.63 21.00
N ARG A 91 -7.91 7.64 20.73
CA ARG A 91 -7.51 8.64 21.74
C ARG A 91 -8.70 9.45 22.28
N ASN A 92 -9.63 9.85 21.42
CA ASN A 92 -10.84 10.55 21.85
C ASN A 92 -11.75 9.64 22.70
N LEU A 93 -11.74 8.33 22.45
CA LEU A 93 -12.42 7.32 23.26
C LEU A 93 -11.64 6.96 24.54
N GLN A 94 -10.36 7.25 24.66
CA GLN A 94 -9.58 7.06 25.90
C GLN A 94 -9.47 8.33 26.77
N GLY A 95 -9.74 9.52 26.21
CA GLY A 95 -9.62 10.83 26.86
C GLY A 95 -10.88 11.39 27.56
N LYS A 96 -11.86 10.56 27.90
CA LYS A 96 -12.94 10.87 28.87
C LYS A 96 -13.16 9.66 29.76
#